data_AF-A0A1D6LQ07-F1
#
_entry.id   AF-A0A1D6LQ07-F1
#
_cell.length_a   1.000
_cell.length_b   1.000
_cell.length_c   1.000
_cell.angle_alpha   90.00
_cell.angle_beta   90.00
_cell.angle_gamma   90.00
#
_symmetry.space_group_name_H-M   'P 1'
#
loop_
_entity.id
_entity.type
_entity.pdbx_description
1 polymer ?
#
loop_
_entity_poly.entity_id
_entity_poly.type
_entity_poly.pdbx_seq_one_letter_code
_entity_poly.pdbx_strand_id
1 'polypeptide(L)'
;MPSVYLYIPNIIGYFRIIINFIAFAVCYSNKALFAVLYFFSFVLDGVDGWFARKFNQASTFGAVLDMVTDRYSLHCNRPGLVFLILLGLDITSHWFQMYSSFLSGKTSHKDVKHTGNWLLKLYYGYRPFMAFCCVSCEVLYIILFLFADEKSTSLLSACKGLLNQSPIIILVFISTLVGWAVKQVTNVIQMKTAADACVVYDLKRSK
;
A
#
# COMPACT_ATOMS: atom_id res chain seq x y z
N MET A 1 -32.18 -0.61 -3.77
CA MET A 1 -30.78 -0.15 -3.91
C MET A 1 -29.91 -1.36 -4.23
N PRO A 2 -28.89 -1.25 -5.09
CA PRO A 2 -27.95 -2.36 -5.31
C PRO A 2 -27.30 -2.76 -3.99
N SER A 3 -27.05 -4.06 -3.82
CA SER A 3 -26.35 -4.59 -2.64
C SER A 3 -24.98 -3.94 -2.51
N VAL A 4 -24.49 -3.73 -1.27
CA VAL A 4 -23.16 -3.15 -1.01
C VAL A 4 -22.06 -3.93 -1.73
N TYR A 5 -22.19 -5.26 -1.84
CA TYR A 5 -21.27 -6.11 -2.60
C TYR A 5 -21.14 -5.72 -4.08
N LEU A 6 -22.18 -5.11 -4.66
CA LEU A 6 -22.26 -4.74 -6.08
C LEU A 6 -22.04 -3.24 -6.32
N TYR A 7 -21.53 -2.50 -5.33
CA TYR A 7 -21.09 -1.13 -5.55
C TYR A 7 -19.97 -1.08 -6.60
N ILE A 8 -19.97 -0.05 -7.43
CA ILE A 8 -18.98 0.18 -8.49
C ILE A 8 -17.54 0.05 -7.97
N PRO A 9 -17.13 0.69 -6.84
CA PRO A 9 -15.79 0.49 -6.28
C PRO A 9 -15.48 -0.96 -5.93
N ASN A 10 -16.45 -1.73 -5.42
CA ASN A 10 -16.21 -3.11 -5.01
C ASN A 10 -16.07 -4.06 -6.21
N ILE A 11 -16.81 -3.80 -7.29
CA ILE A 11 -16.64 -4.51 -8.56
C ILE A 11 -15.23 -4.29 -9.12
N ILE A 12 -14.74 -3.04 -9.06
CA ILE A 12 -13.36 -2.72 -9.45
C ILE A 12 -12.37 -3.47 -8.55
N GLY A 13 -12.61 -3.51 -7.23
CA GLY A 13 -11.83 -4.31 -6.29
C GLY A 13 -11.75 -5.79 -6.65
N TYR A 14 -12.87 -6.43 -7.01
CA TYR A 14 -12.87 -7.82 -7.48
C TYR A 14 -12.09 -8.01 -8.78
N PHE A 15 -12.20 -7.07 -9.71
CA PHE A 15 -11.42 -7.11 -10.94
C PHE A 15 -9.91 -6.98 -10.68
N ARG A 16 -9.50 -6.13 -9.74
CA ARG A 16 -8.10 -6.02 -9.28
C ARG A 16 -7.57 -7.35 -8.75
N ILE A 17 -8.36 -8.05 -7.94
CA ILE A 17 -7.99 -9.39 -7.44
C ILE A 17 -7.67 -10.34 -8.61
N ILE A 18 -8.54 -10.40 -9.62
CA ILE A 18 -8.35 -11.26 -10.79
C ILE A 18 -7.09 -10.87 -11.57
N ILE A 19 -6.87 -9.57 -11.83
CA ILE A 19 -5.67 -9.09 -12.53
C ILE A 19 -4.41 -9.46 -11.76
N ASN A 20 -4.41 -9.29 -10.44
CA ASN A 20 -3.27 -9.66 -9.61
C ASN A 20 -2.96 -11.15 -9.71
N PHE A 21 -3.98 -12.03 -9.66
CA PHE A 21 -3.78 -13.46 -9.86
C PHE A 21 -3.15 -13.78 -11.23
N ILE A 22 -3.61 -13.13 -12.29
CA ILE A 22 -3.03 -13.31 -13.63
C ILE A 22 -1.59 -12.79 -13.66
N ALA A 23 -1.32 -11.62 -13.09
CA ALA A 23 0.02 -11.06 -13.00
C ALA A 23 0.97 -12.05 -12.30
N PHE A 24 0.56 -12.60 -11.15
CA PHE A 24 1.34 -13.61 -10.44
C PHE A 24 1.61 -14.86 -11.27
N ALA A 25 0.63 -15.35 -12.03
CA ALA A 25 0.81 -16.52 -12.87
C ALA A 25 1.88 -16.30 -13.95
N VAL A 26 2.02 -15.08 -14.48
CA VAL A 26 2.98 -14.76 -15.56
C VAL A 26 4.32 -14.22 -15.06
N CYS A 27 4.46 -13.97 -13.76
CA CYS A 27 5.60 -13.27 -13.19
C CYS A 27 6.98 -13.89 -13.45
N TYR A 28 7.11 -15.22 -13.37
CA TYR A 28 8.37 -15.90 -13.70
C TYR A 28 8.57 -16.13 -15.20
N SER A 29 7.51 -16.00 -16.00
CA SER A 29 7.56 -16.24 -17.45
C SER A 29 7.84 -14.96 -18.23
N ASN A 30 7.27 -13.83 -17.80
CA ASN A 30 7.39 -12.55 -18.48
C ASN A 30 7.32 -11.39 -17.46
N LYS A 31 8.51 -10.91 -17.05
CA LYS A 31 8.66 -9.81 -16.10
C LYS A 31 8.00 -8.51 -16.57
N ALA A 32 8.06 -8.22 -17.87
CA ALA A 32 7.46 -7.00 -18.43
C ALA A 32 5.93 -7.04 -18.38
N LEU A 33 5.32 -8.18 -18.74
CA LEU A 33 3.87 -8.36 -18.65
C LEU A 33 3.39 -8.29 -17.20
N PHE A 34 4.11 -8.90 -16.26
CA PHE A 34 3.82 -8.73 -14.82
C PHE A 34 3.82 -7.26 -14.42
N ALA A 35 4.87 -6.51 -14.76
CA ALA A 35 4.99 -5.11 -14.37
C ALA A 35 3.82 -4.26 -14.90
N VAL A 36 3.39 -4.51 -16.15
CA VAL A 36 2.26 -3.80 -16.75
C VAL A 36 0.94 -4.15 -16.05
N LEU A 37 0.65 -5.44 -15.85
CA LEU A 37 -0.58 -5.88 -15.19
C LEU A 37 -0.65 -5.41 -13.73
N TYR A 38 0.48 -5.51 -13.03
CA TYR A 38 0.62 -5.04 -11.66
C TYR A 38 0.41 -3.53 -11.54
N PHE A 39 1.08 -2.75 -12.40
CA PHE A 39 0.90 -1.30 -12.46
C PHE A 39 -0.56 -0.93 -12.78
N PHE A 40 -1.19 -1.63 -13.72
CA PHE A 40 -2.59 -1.41 -14.05
C PHE A 40 -3.53 -1.69 -12.86
N SER A 41 -3.30 -2.79 -12.14
CA SER A 41 -4.05 -3.11 -10.90
C SER A 41 -3.87 -2.04 -9.82
N PHE A 42 -2.67 -1.50 -9.68
CA PHE A 42 -2.39 -0.37 -8.78
C PHE A 42 -3.11 0.92 -9.20
N VAL A 43 -3.19 1.24 -10.49
CA VAL A 43 -3.97 2.40 -10.95
C VAL A 43 -5.45 2.24 -10.61
N LEU A 44 -5.99 1.03 -10.73
CA LEU A 44 -7.38 0.73 -10.39
C LEU A 44 -7.71 0.94 -8.89
N ASP A 45 -6.72 0.82 -8.00
CA ASP A 45 -6.84 1.17 -6.57
C ASP A 45 -7.28 2.62 -6.37
N GLY A 46 -6.55 3.55 -6.98
CA GLY A 46 -6.89 4.97 -6.91
C GLY A 46 -8.27 5.27 -7.51
N VAL A 47 -8.64 4.51 -8.57
CA VAL A 47 -9.89 4.66 -9.31
C VAL A 47 -11.09 4.15 -8.50
N ASP A 48 -10.99 3.04 -7.79
CA ASP A 48 -12.09 2.55 -6.94
C ASP A 48 -12.42 3.56 -5.83
N GLY A 49 -11.40 4.14 -5.18
CA GLY A 49 -11.60 5.14 -4.15
C GLY A 49 -12.22 6.42 -4.72
N TRP A 50 -11.87 6.80 -5.96
CA TRP A 50 -12.49 7.93 -6.64
C TRP A 50 -13.97 7.68 -6.91
N PHE A 51 -14.33 6.51 -7.43
CA PHE A 51 -15.72 6.13 -7.67
C PHE A 51 -16.54 6.00 -6.39
N ALA A 52 -15.96 5.45 -5.32
CA ALA A 52 -16.60 5.38 -4.01
C ALA A 52 -17.04 6.78 -3.51
N ARG A 53 -16.21 7.80 -3.73
CA ARG A 53 -16.53 9.19 -3.37
C ARG A 53 -17.52 9.83 -4.34
N LYS A 54 -17.29 9.67 -5.65
CA LYS A 54 -18.11 10.30 -6.70
C LYS A 54 -19.56 9.81 -6.67
N PHE A 55 -19.78 8.53 -6.39
CA PHE A 55 -21.11 7.92 -6.33
C PHE A 55 -21.66 7.78 -4.91
N ASN A 56 -20.96 8.32 -3.90
CA ASN A 56 -21.33 8.18 -2.49
C ASN A 56 -21.56 6.71 -2.07
N GLN A 57 -20.70 5.82 -2.56
CA GLN A 57 -20.71 4.37 -2.36
C GLN A 57 -19.58 3.90 -1.41
N ALA A 58 -19.06 4.80 -0.57
CA ALA A 58 -18.10 4.43 0.47
C ALA A 58 -18.76 3.52 1.52
N SER A 59 -18.13 2.40 1.84
CA SER A 59 -18.65 1.42 2.80
C SER A 59 -17.52 0.77 3.61
N THR A 60 -17.84 0.28 4.81
CA THR A 60 -16.87 -0.47 5.63
C THR A 60 -16.39 -1.74 4.93
N PHE A 61 -17.30 -2.44 4.24
CA PHE A 61 -16.96 -3.60 3.42
C PHE A 61 -15.94 -3.23 2.33
N GLY A 62 -16.22 -2.16 1.57
CA GLY A 62 -15.30 -1.70 0.53
C GLY A 62 -13.94 -1.29 1.09
N ALA A 63 -13.90 -0.59 2.23
CA ALA A 63 -12.64 -0.22 2.87
C ALA A 63 -11.81 -1.42 3.36
N VAL A 64 -12.46 -2.50 3.80
CA VAL A 64 -11.78 -3.74 4.18
C VAL A 64 -11.32 -4.50 2.94
N LEU A 65 -12.16 -4.60 1.90
CA LEU A 65 -11.82 -5.24 0.63
C LEU A 65 -10.61 -4.57 -0.04
N ASP A 66 -10.59 -3.25 -0.08
CA ASP A 66 -9.50 -2.40 -0.56
C ASP A 66 -8.18 -2.75 0.15
N MET A 67 -8.18 -2.63 1.49
CA MET A 67 -7.01 -2.94 2.32
C MET A 67 -6.49 -4.37 2.12
N VAL A 68 -7.39 -5.35 1.98
CA VAL A 68 -7.01 -6.75 1.80
C VAL A 68 -6.42 -6.98 0.40
N THR A 69 -7.02 -6.38 -0.62
CA THR A 69 -6.60 -6.54 -2.02
C THR A 69 -5.22 -5.94 -2.28
N ASP A 70 -4.89 -4.80 -1.65
CA ASP A 70 -3.58 -4.16 -1.74
C ASP A 70 -2.42 -5.08 -1.32
N ARG A 71 -2.66 -6.02 -0.41
CA ARG A 71 -1.59 -6.79 0.25
C ARG A 71 -1.33 -8.16 -0.36
N TYR A 72 -2.26 -8.68 -1.14
CA TYR A 72 -2.03 -9.91 -1.88
C TYR A 72 -1.06 -9.73 -3.06
N SER A 73 -0.93 -8.51 -3.59
CA SER A 73 -0.27 -8.19 -4.86
C SER A 73 1.27 -8.31 -4.86
N LEU A 74 1.95 -8.39 -3.72
CA LEU A 74 3.42 -8.15 -3.63
C LEU A 74 4.35 -9.39 -3.49
N HIS A 75 3.88 -10.61 -3.69
CA HIS A 75 4.63 -11.83 -3.31
C HIS A 75 5.51 -12.47 -4.39
N CYS A 76 5.71 -11.84 -5.55
CA CYS A 76 6.23 -12.59 -6.70
C CYS A 76 7.75 -12.70 -6.81
N ASN A 77 8.50 -11.85 -6.12
CA ASN A 77 9.94 -12.03 -6.03
C ASN A 77 10.31 -12.95 -4.89
N ARG A 78 11.48 -13.60 -4.98
CA ARG A 78 12.18 -14.16 -3.81
C ARG A 78 12.59 -12.97 -2.93
N PRO A 79 11.75 -12.49 -2.02
CA PRO A 79 12.00 -11.21 -1.41
C PRO A 79 13.09 -11.45 -0.38
N GLY A 80 14.15 -10.64 -0.41
CA GLY A 80 15.09 -10.64 0.70
C GLY A 80 14.33 -10.44 2.02
N LEU A 81 14.82 -11.01 3.11
CA LEU A 81 14.17 -11.00 4.43
C LEU A 81 13.70 -9.58 4.84
N VAL A 82 14.49 -8.56 4.50
CA VAL A 82 14.16 -7.14 4.70
C VAL A 82 12.84 -6.74 4.03
N PHE A 83 12.58 -7.17 2.79
CA PHE A 83 11.33 -6.86 2.09
C PHE A 83 10.14 -7.51 2.78
N LEU A 84 10.27 -8.77 3.21
CA LEU A 84 9.22 -9.48 3.96
C LEU A 84 8.89 -8.77 5.27
N ILE A 85 9.91 -8.30 6.00
CA ILE A 85 9.72 -7.54 7.25
C ILE A 85 8.98 -6.23 6.97
N LEU A 86 9.37 -5.48 5.93
CA LEU A 86 8.76 -4.18 5.63
C LEU A 86 7.33 -4.33 5.10
N LEU A 87 7.05 -5.37 4.31
CA LEU A 87 5.69 -5.74 3.94
C LEU A 87 4.87 -6.11 5.17
N GLY A 88 5.42 -6.92 6.07
CA GLY A 88 4.79 -7.26 7.34
C GLY A 88 4.49 -6.04 8.21
N LEU A 89 5.42 -5.08 8.27
CA LEU A 89 5.24 -3.81 8.97
C LEU A 89 4.09 -2.99 8.37
N ASP A 90 4.02 -2.90 7.04
CA ASP A 90 2.95 -2.18 6.37
C ASP A 90 1.57 -2.83 6.64
N ILE A 91 1.46 -4.15 6.47
CA ILE A 91 0.24 -4.93 6.78
C ILE A 91 -0.20 -4.74 8.23
N THR A 92 0.72 -4.97 9.18
CA THR A 92 0.42 -4.89 10.62
C THR A 92 0.04 -3.47 11.03
N SER A 93 0.74 -2.45 10.54
CA SER A 93 0.42 -1.04 10.83
C SER A 93 -0.97 -0.64 10.35
N HIS A 94 -1.39 -1.09 9.16
CA HIS A 94 -2.73 -0.83 8.62
C HIS A 94 -3.82 -1.60 9.37
N TRP A 95 -3.54 -2.87 9.72
CA TRP A 95 -4.48 -3.67 10.50
C TRP A 95 -4.75 -3.07 11.89
N PHE A 96 -3.69 -2.68 12.60
CA PHE A 96 -3.82 -2.00 13.90
C PHE A 96 -4.60 -0.69 13.77
N GLN A 97 -4.33 0.10 12.72
CA GLN A 97 -5.02 1.37 12.48
C GLN A 97 -6.51 1.16 12.19
N MET A 98 -6.86 0.15 11.39
CA MET A 98 -8.26 -0.22 11.13
C MET A 98 -8.97 -0.63 12.41
N TYR A 99 -8.36 -1.53 13.19
CA TYR A 99 -8.95 -2.04 14.42
C TYR A 99 -9.14 -0.95 15.49
N SER A 100 -8.10 -0.14 15.75
CA SER A 100 -8.18 0.97 16.71
C SER A 100 -9.20 2.04 16.30
N SER A 101 -9.38 2.29 15.00
CA SER A 101 -10.38 3.21 14.48
C SER A 101 -11.80 2.68 14.66
N PHE A 102 -11.99 1.37 14.46
CA PHE A 102 -13.25 0.69 14.76
C PHE A 102 -13.60 0.78 16.26
N LEU A 103 -12.65 0.47 17.15
CA LEU A 103 -12.85 0.60 18.60
C LEU A 103 -13.18 2.04 19.04
N SER A 104 -12.61 3.03 18.35
CA SER A 104 -12.84 4.45 18.63
C SER A 104 -14.13 4.99 18.01
N GLY A 105 -14.92 4.16 17.30
CA GLY A 105 -16.14 4.60 16.62
C GLY A 105 -15.91 5.58 15.46
N LYS A 106 -14.69 5.62 14.89
CA LYS A 106 -14.35 6.50 13.77
C LYS A 106 -14.94 5.96 12.47
N THR A 107 -15.37 6.88 11.61
CA THR A 107 -15.94 6.54 10.28
C THR A 107 -14.89 6.07 9.28
N SER A 108 -13.61 6.42 9.48
CA SER A 108 -12.51 6.01 8.61
C SER A 108 -11.23 5.81 9.40
N HIS A 109 -10.47 4.78 9.04
CA HIS A 109 -9.13 4.51 9.58
C HIS A 109 -8.10 5.58 9.18
N LYS A 110 -8.41 6.35 8.14
CA LYS A 110 -7.62 7.50 7.69
C LYS A 110 -7.89 8.76 8.54
N ASP A 111 -8.86 8.71 9.46
CA ASP A 111 -9.14 9.83 10.37
C ASP A 111 -8.17 9.87 11.57
N VAL A 112 -7.09 10.59 11.38
CA VAL A 112 -6.00 10.77 12.35
C VAL A 112 -5.95 12.19 12.92
N LYS A 113 -6.99 13.01 12.78
CA LYS A 113 -6.95 14.44 13.22
C LYS A 113 -6.54 14.62 14.69
N HIS A 114 -6.93 13.67 15.53
CA HIS A 114 -6.67 13.68 16.97
C HIS A 114 -5.29 13.13 17.37
N THR A 115 -4.48 12.61 16.43
CA THR A 115 -3.10 12.18 16.77
C THR A 115 -2.24 13.38 17.15
N GLY A 116 -1.20 13.19 17.98
CA GLY A 116 -0.18 14.20 18.23
C GLY A 116 0.87 14.29 17.11
N ASN A 117 0.99 13.25 16.27
CA ASN A 117 2.09 13.12 15.32
C ASN A 117 1.86 13.93 14.03
N TRP A 118 2.77 14.88 13.74
CA TRP A 118 2.68 15.76 12.58
C TRP A 118 2.78 15.03 11.25
N LEU A 119 3.63 13.98 11.16
CA LEU A 119 3.87 13.27 9.91
C LEU A 119 2.64 12.44 9.54
N LEU A 120 2.02 11.78 10.52
CA LEU A 120 0.79 11.04 10.31
C LEU A 120 -0.37 11.97 9.87
N LYS A 121 -0.43 13.18 10.44
CA LYS A 121 -1.38 14.22 9.99
C LYS A 121 -1.12 14.69 8.57
N LEU A 122 0.14 14.92 8.20
CA LEU A 122 0.49 15.30 6.83
C LEU A 122 0.13 14.19 5.85
N TYR A 123 0.49 12.94 6.20
CA TYR A 123 0.24 11.76 5.39
C TYR A 123 -1.25 11.57 5.08
N TYR A 124 -2.11 11.54 6.08
CA TYR A 124 -3.55 11.34 5.86
C TYR A 124 -4.33 12.63 5.55
N GLY A 125 -3.81 13.79 5.95
CA GLY A 125 -4.45 15.09 5.75
C GLY A 125 -4.23 15.67 4.36
N TYR A 126 -3.10 15.39 3.71
CA TYR A 126 -2.80 15.89 2.36
C TYR A 126 -2.70 14.74 1.35
N ARG A 127 -3.79 14.52 0.60
CA ARG A 127 -3.93 13.37 -0.32
C ARG A 127 -2.85 13.26 -1.40
N PRO A 128 -2.38 14.35 -2.05
CA PRO A 128 -1.29 14.25 -3.03
C PRO A 128 0.00 13.72 -2.42
N PHE A 129 0.29 14.05 -1.16
CA PHE A 129 1.47 13.52 -0.46
C PHE A 129 1.29 12.05 -0.08
N MET A 130 0.10 11.64 0.36
CA MET A 130 -0.25 10.22 0.55
C MET A 130 -0.04 9.44 -0.75
N ALA A 131 -0.58 9.94 -1.86
CA ALA A 131 -0.48 9.33 -3.17
C ALA A 131 0.98 9.23 -3.63
N PHE A 132 1.77 10.29 -3.48
CA PHE A 132 3.20 10.26 -3.76
C PHE A 132 3.92 9.14 -3.01
N CYS A 133 3.66 8.99 -1.69
CA CYS A 133 4.28 7.94 -0.89
C CYS A 133 3.85 6.53 -1.33
N CYS A 134 2.57 6.31 -1.59
CA CYS A 134 2.05 5.02 -2.04
C CYS A 134 2.59 4.65 -3.43
N VAL A 135 2.48 5.56 -4.41
CA VAL A 135 3.02 5.37 -5.77
C VAL A 135 4.52 5.10 -5.71
N SER A 136 5.25 5.82 -4.86
CA SER A 136 6.69 5.62 -4.70
C SER A 136 7.05 4.21 -4.23
N CYS A 137 6.31 3.64 -3.27
CA CYS A 137 6.51 2.25 -2.86
C CYS A 137 6.30 1.28 -4.02
N GLU A 138 5.17 1.41 -4.72
CA GLU A 138 4.81 0.48 -5.80
C GLU A 138 5.78 0.56 -6.98
N VAL A 139 6.10 1.77 -7.42
CA VAL A 139 7.04 1.98 -8.53
C VAL A 139 8.45 1.52 -8.15
N LEU A 140 8.89 1.75 -6.91
CA LEU A 140 10.18 1.24 -6.44
C LEU A 140 10.23 -0.28 -6.52
N TYR A 141 9.17 -0.98 -6.10
CA TYR A 141 9.10 -2.43 -6.16
C TYR A 141 9.09 -2.97 -7.59
N ILE A 142 8.39 -2.31 -8.51
CA ILE A 142 8.43 -2.65 -9.95
C ILE A 142 9.84 -2.44 -10.51
N ILE A 143 10.49 -1.32 -10.22
CA ILE A 143 11.86 -1.04 -10.68
C ILE A 143 12.81 -2.11 -10.14
N LEU A 144 12.79 -2.39 -8.83
CA LEU A 144 13.62 -3.40 -8.23
C LEU A 144 13.35 -4.79 -8.82
N PHE A 145 12.09 -5.12 -9.13
CA PHE A 145 11.74 -6.38 -9.80
C PHE A 145 12.34 -6.50 -11.19
N LEU A 146 12.19 -5.47 -12.01
CA LEU A 146 12.65 -5.49 -13.40
C LEU A 146 14.18 -5.58 -13.50
N PHE A 147 14.89 -4.96 -12.56
CA PHE A 147 16.36 -4.94 -12.51
C PHE A 147 16.97 -5.98 -11.56
N ALA A 148 16.14 -6.82 -10.92
CA ALA A 148 16.64 -7.94 -10.13
C ALA A 148 17.21 -9.04 -11.02
N ASP A 149 18.48 -9.38 -10.79
CA ASP A 149 19.16 -10.50 -11.42
C ASP A 149 18.50 -11.82 -11.00
N GLU A 150 18.25 -12.71 -11.96
CA GLU A 150 17.64 -14.02 -11.69
C GLU A 150 18.52 -14.92 -10.82
N LYS A 151 19.83 -14.66 -10.80
CA LYS A 151 20.86 -15.45 -10.10
C LYS A 151 21.38 -14.80 -8.82
N SER A 152 21.14 -13.51 -8.60
CA SER A 152 21.66 -12.74 -7.46
C SER A 152 20.51 -12.11 -6.69
N THR A 153 20.28 -12.55 -5.46
CA THR A 153 19.33 -11.93 -4.52
C THR A 153 19.86 -10.62 -3.92
N SER A 154 21.01 -10.12 -4.38
CA SER A 154 21.65 -8.94 -3.82
C SER A 154 21.00 -7.66 -4.33
N LEU A 155 20.41 -6.86 -3.45
CA LEU A 155 19.93 -5.51 -3.76
C LEU A 155 21.03 -4.63 -4.39
N LEU A 156 22.29 -4.89 -4.04
CA LEU A 156 23.42 -4.14 -4.56
C LEU A 156 23.62 -4.34 -6.07
N SER A 157 23.34 -5.53 -6.62
CA SER A 157 23.45 -5.76 -8.06
C SER A 157 22.35 -5.03 -8.83
N ALA A 158 21.11 -5.05 -8.32
CA ALA A 158 20.01 -4.27 -8.89
C ALA A 158 20.32 -2.77 -8.88
N CYS A 159 20.82 -2.23 -7.76
CA CYS A 159 21.22 -0.81 -7.65
C CYS A 159 22.36 -0.44 -8.61
N LYS A 160 23.36 -1.30 -8.78
CA LYS A 160 24.46 -1.07 -9.74
C LYS A 160 23.96 -1.08 -11.18
N GLY A 161 23.08 -2.01 -11.54
CA GLY A 161 22.44 -2.06 -12.85
C GLY A 161 21.64 -0.78 -13.16
N LEU A 162 21.02 -0.20 -12.12
CA LEU A 162 20.24 1.03 -12.22
C LEU A 162 21.10 2.30 -12.36
N LEU A 163 22.25 2.35 -11.69
CA LEU A 163 23.19 3.47 -11.78
C LEU A 163 23.83 3.62 -13.17
N ASN A 164 23.78 2.57 -13.99
CA ASN A 164 24.24 2.59 -15.38
C ASN A 164 23.15 3.01 -16.38
N GLN A 165 21.93 3.33 -15.91
CA GLN A 165 20.81 3.73 -16.76
C GLN A 165 20.80 5.24 -17.03
N SER A 166 19.82 5.70 -17.82
CA SER A 166 19.65 7.12 -18.14
C SER A 166 19.45 7.97 -16.86
N PRO A 167 19.87 9.25 -16.88
CA PRO A 167 19.68 10.15 -15.74
C PRO A 167 18.23 10.27 -15.27
N ILE A 168 17.27 10.11 -16.19
CA ILE A 168 15.84 10.15 -15.90
C ILE A 168 15.43 8.96 -15.02
N ILE A 169 15.88 7.75 -15.33
CA ILE A 169 15.58 6.55 -14.55
C ILE A 169 16.18 6.66 -13.14
N ILE A 170 17.40 7.18 -13.04
CA ILE A 170 18.07 7.41 -11.76
C ILE A 170 17.29 8.44 -10.92
N LEU A 171 16.84 9.54 -11.53
CA LEU A 171 16.03 10.56 -10.84
C LEU A 171 14.70 9.98 -10.33
N VAL A 172 14.01 9.20 -11.16
CA VAL A 172 12.78 8.51 -10.76
C VAL A 172 13.06 7.57 -9.59
N PHE A 173 14.12 6.76 -9.66
CA PHE A 173 14.49 5.84 -8.59
C PHE A 173 14.76 6.57 -7.27
N ILE A 174 15.56 7.63 -7.29
CA ILE A 174 15.86 8.44 -6.09
C ILE A 174 14.56 9.03 -5.51
N SER A 175 13.68 9.57 -6.37
CA SER A 175 12.39 10.10 -5.93
C SER A 175 11.53 9.02 -5.25
N THR A 176 11.46 7.83 -5.84
CA THR A 176 10.70 6.70 -5.28
C THR A 176 11.30 6.17 -3.98
N LEU A 177 12.63 6.20 -3.82
CA LEU A 177 13.28 5.85 -2.55
C LEU A 177 12.90 6.80 -1.41
N VAL A 178 12.81 8.11 -1.70
CA VAL A 178 12.39 9.10 -0.70
C VAL A 178 10.95 8.85 -0.25
N GLY A 179 10.02 8.71 -1.20
CA GLY A 179 8.61 8.45 -0.87
C GLY A 179 8.41 7.11 -0.14
N TRP A 180 9.14 6.07 -0.54
CA TRP A 180 9.15 4.79 0.15
C TRP A 180 9.68 4.90 1.59
N ALA A 181 10.79 5.59 1.81
CA ALA A 181 11.38 5.75 3.15
C ALA A 181 10.41 6.49 4.09
N VAL A 182 9.79 7.57 3.61
CA VAL A 182 8.76 8.30 4.35
C VAL A 182 7.57 7.40 4.69
N LYS A 183 7.15 6.54 3.76
CA LYS A 183 6.08 5.57 4.00
C LYS A 183 6.45 4.56 5.09
N GLN A 184 7.66 4.02 5.09
CA GLN A 184 8.09 3.09 6.14
C GLN A 184 8.08 3.74 7.53
N VAL A 185 8.59 4.97 7.65
CA VAL A 185 8.54 5.74 8.90
C VAL A 185 7.08 5.99 9.33
N THR A 186 6.22 6.33 8.38
CA THR A 186 4.78 6.52 8.62
C THR A 186 4.13 5.24 9.14
N ASN A 187 4.48 4.07 8.60
CA ASN A 187 3.94 2.78 9.04
C ASN A 187 4.32 2.47 10.50
N VAL A 188 5.57 2.72 10.90
CA VAL A 188 6.01 2.58 12.30
C VAL A 188 5.19 3.49 13.23
N ILE A 189 5.08 4.77 12.87
CA ILE A 189 4.33 5.76 13.64
C ILE A 189 2.85 5.38 13.74
N GLN A 190 2.26 4.93 12.63
CA GLN A 190 0.87 4.51 12.54
C GLN A 190 0.62 3.32 13.46
N MET A 191 1.47 2.29 13.40
CA MET A 191 1.37 1.11 14.26
C MET A 191 1.43 1.49 15.73
N LYS A 192 2.41 2.31 16.12
CA LYS A 192 2.58 2.78 17.51
C LYS A 192 1.36 3.58 17.98
N THR A 193 0.91 4.53 17.18
CA THR A 193 -0.26 5.38 17.51
C THR A 193 -1.54 4.55 17.65
N ALA A 194 -1.74 3.57 16.78
CA ALA A 194 -2.87 2.66 16.83
C ALA A 194 -2.83 1.73 18.06
N ALA A 195 -1.65 1.19 18.39
CA ALA A 195 -1.46 0.39 19.59
C ALA A 195 -1.77 1.20 20.87
N ASP A 196 -1.27 2.44 20.96
CA ASP A 196 -1.58 3.35 22.08
C ASP A 196 -3.10 3.59 22.21
N ALA A 197 -3.80 3.76 21.08
CA ALA A 197 -5.24 3.96 21.07
C ALA A 197 -6.01 2.73 21.60
N CYS A 198 -5.56 1.51 21.28
CA CYS A 198 -6.12 0.28 21.85
C CYS A 198 -5.90 0.23 23.37
N VAL A 199 -4.69 0.53 23.85
CA VAL A 199 -4.39 0.57 25.30
C VAL A 199 -5.28 1.58 26.02
N VAL A 200 -5.47 2.77 25.45
CA VAL A 200 -6.37 3.80 26.02
C VAL A 200 -7.83 3.32 26.04
N TYR A 201 -8.27 2.57 25.03
CA TYR A 201 -9.60 1.98 25.01
C TYR A 201 -9.78 0.97 26.16
N ASP A 202 -8.83 0.05 26.35
CA ASP A 202 -8.90 -0.98 27.39
C ASP A 202 -8.89 -0.38 28.80
N LEU A 203 -8.08 0.67 29.04
CA LEU A 203 -8.05 1.40 30.32
C LEU A 203 -9.37 2.11 30.64
N LYS A 204 -10.18 2.46 29.64
CA LYS A 204 -11.52 3.05 29.84
C LYS A 204 -12.58 1.99 30.12
N ARG A 205 -12.39 0.77 29.60
CA ARG A 205 -13.33 -0.34 29.76
C ARG A 205 -13.17 -1.08 31.10
N SER A 206 -11.98 -1.03 31.70
CA SER A 206 -11.67 -1.64 33.00
C SER A 206 -12.07 -0.78 34.21
N LYS A 207 -12.66 0.39 33.97
CA LYS A 207 -13.31 1.24 34.98
C LYS A 207 -14.82 1.20 34.80
#